data_AF-A0A194X1L5-F1
#
_entry.id   AF-A0A194X1L5-F1
#
_cell.length_a   1.000
_cell.length_b   1.000
_cell.length_c   1.000
_cell.angle_alpha   90.00
_cell.angle_beta   90.00
_cell.angle_gamma   90.00
#
_symmetry.space_group_name_H-M   'P 1'
#
loop_
_entity.id
_entity.type
_entity.pdbx_description
1 polymer ?
#
loop_
_entity_poly.entity_id
_entity_poly.type
_entity_poly.pdbx_seq_one_letter_code
_entity_poly.pdbx_strand_id
1 'polypeptide(L)'
;WSSLGCYSDNVNGRALPNGETVPGGSQSMTVELCQTACKSAGYTIAGLEYSQECWCGNSFVNGGAYVGADGTSGCVMACKGNSKEVCGGSNRLGAWK
;
A
#
# COMPACT_ATOMS: atom_id res chain seq x y z
N TRP A 1 5.03 -7.16 -10.00
CA TRP A 1 4.04 -6.27 -9.40
C TRP A 1 3.17 -5.67 -10.49
N SER A 2 1.90 -6.00 -10.44
CA SER A 2 0.80 -5.44 -11.23
C SER A 2 -0.23 -4.86 -10.27
N SER A 3 -0.95 -3.82 -10.69
CA SER A 3 -1.95 -3.22 -9.81
C SER A 3 -3.16 -4.13 -9.60
N LEU A 4 -3.52 -4.33 -8.32
CA LEU A 4 -4.77 -4.97 -7.91
C LEU A 4 -5.87 -3.94 -7.63
N GLY A 5 -5.54 -2.64 -7.70
CA GLY A 5 -6.41 -1.54 -7.34
C GLY A 5 -6.44 -1.25 -5.84
N CYS A 6 -7.54 -0.66 -5.40
CA CYS A 6 -7.70 -0.14 -4.05
C CYS A 6 -8.55 -1.08 -3.19
N TYR A 7 -8.11 -1.25 -1.94
CA TYR A 7 -8.75 -2.10 -0.95
C TYR A 7 -9.12 -1.30 0.30
N SER A 8 -10.16 -1.71 1.00
CA SER A 8 -10.49 -1.17 2.32
C SER A 8 -9.45 -1.57 3.36
N ASP A 9 -9.08 -0.64 4.24
CA ASP A 9 -8.20 -0.91 5.38
C ASP A 9 -8.81 -0.40 6.70
N ASN A 10 -8.27 -0.82 7.83
CA ASN A 10 -8.67 -0.40 9.17
C ASN A 10 -7.46 -0.37 10.10
N VAL A 11 -7.25 0.75 10.78
CA VAL A 11 -6.11 0.92 11.69
C VAL A 11 -6.06 -0.10 12.83
N ASN A 12 -7.20 -0.64 13.26
CA ASN A 12 -7.27 -1.65 14.31
C ASN A 12 -7.19 -3.10 13.78
N GLY A 13 -7.20 -3.28 12.46
CA GLY A 13 -7.20 -4.58 11.81
C GLY A 13 -6.79 -4.44 10.35
N ARG A 14 -5.49 -4.24 10.11
CA ARG A 14 -4.94 -4.00 8.77
C ARG A 14 -5.25 -5.13 7.81
N ALA A 15 -5.58 -4.78 6.58
CA ALA A 15 -5.79 -5.71 5.47
C ALA A 15 -4.50 -6.45 5.09
N LEU A 16 -3.36 -5.76 5.19
CA LEU A 16 -2.02 -6.35 5.15
C LEU A 16 -1.33 -6.06 6.50
N PRO A 17 -1.05 -7.07 7.33
CA PRO A 17 -0.72 -6.83 8.74
C PRO A 17 0.74 -6.46 9.00
N ASN A 18 1.64 -6.62 8.03
CA ASN A 18 3.08 -6.47 8.25
C ASN A 18 3.55 -5.11 7.72
N GLY A 19 3.86 -4.17 8.60
CA GLY A 19 4.40 -2.87 8.21
C GLY A 19 5.89 -2.96 7.90
N GLU A 20 6.33 -2.37 6.80
CA GLU A 20 7.74 -2.34 6.41
C GLU A 20 8.26 -0.91 6.29
N THR A 21 9.56 -0.77 6.53
CA THR A 21 10.27 0.50 6.31
C THR A 21 10.92 0.53 4.93
N VAL A 22 11.03 1.71 4.34
CA VAL A 22 11.70 1.91 3.06
C VAL A 22 13.00 2.71 3.23
N PRO A 23 13.99 2.52 2.34
CA PRO A 23 15.17 3.39 2.29
C PRO A 23 14.78 4.87 2.23
N GLY A 24 15.41 5.70 3.06
CA GLY A 24 15.08 7.13 3.20
C GLY A 24 13.88 7.43 4.11
N GLY A 25 13.19 6.40 4.60
CA GLY A 25 12.07 6.53 5.54
C GLY A 25 10.77 6.98 4.86
N SER A 26 9.76 7.30 5.67
CA SER A 26 8.40 7.58 5.19
C SER A 26 8.31 8.74 4.20
N GLN A 27 9.17 9.77 4.32
CA GLN A 27 9.18 10.90 3.39
C GLN A 27 9.73 10.52 2.01
N SER A 28 10.46 9.43 1.89
CA SER A 28 10.97 8.91 0.62
C SER A 28 10.05 7.88 -0.02
N MET A 29 8.86 7.62 0.54
CA MET A 29 7.97 6.56 0.05
C MET A 29 7.65 6.69 -1.44
N THR A 30 7.85 5.61 -2.19
CA THR A 30 7.37 5.42 -3.56
C THR A 30 6.74 4.05 -3.68
N VAL A 31 6.02 3.84 -4.78
CA VAL A 31 5.49 2.55 -5.21
C VAL A 31 6.57 1.47 -5.14
N GLU A 32 7.67 1.69 -5.84
CA GLU A 32 8.72 0.71 -6.09
C GLU A 32 9.49 0.38 -4.81
N LEU A 33 9.65 1.37 -3.91
CA LEU A 33 10.32 1.14 -2.64
C LEU A 33 9.50 0.21 -1.73
N CYS A 34 8.18 0.41 -1.64
CA CYS A 34 7.33 -0.50 -0.86
C CYS A 34 7.29 -1.90 -1.48
N GLN A 35 7.14 -2.00 -2.81
CA GLN A 35 7.21 -3.27 -3.53
C GLN A 35 8.53 -4.02 -3.26
N THR A 36 9.65 -3.30 -3.27
CA THR A 36 10.97 -3.87 -3.03
C THR A 36 11.12 -4.32 -1.58
N ALA A 37 10.63 -3.53 -0.62
CA ALA A 37 10.63 -3.89 0.79
C ALA A 37 9.80 -5.17 1.03
N CYS A 38 8.56 -5.22 0.56
CA CYS A 38 7.71 -6.40 0.70
C CYS A 38 8.31 -7.63 0.03
N LYS A 39 8.88 -7.49 -1.18
CA LYS A 39 9.56 -8.59 -1.87
C LYS A 39 10.74 -9.12 -1.05
N SER A 40 11.56 -8.23 -0.50
CA SER A 40 12.76 -8.58 0.27
C SER A 40 12.40 -9.26 1.59
N ALA A 41 11.26 -8.90 2.17
CA ALA A 41 10.69 -9.55 3.35
C ALA A 41 9.94 -10.87 3.04
N GLY A 42 9.88 -11.29 1.77
CA GLY A 42 9.27 -12.57 1.37
C GLY A 42 7.75 -12.53 1.15
N TYR A 43 7.17 -11.35 1.00
CA TYR A 43 5.74 -11.17 0.76
C TYR A 43 5.40 -11.04 -0.73
N THR A 44 4.21 -11.49 -1.09
CA THR A 44 3.69 -11.48 -2.46
C THR A 44 2.69 -10.36 -2.73
N ILE A 45 2.28 -9.61 -1.70
CA ILE A 45 1.40 -8.45 -1.83
C ILE A 45 2.06 -7.27 -1.12
N ALA A 46 2.12 -6.14 -1.81
CA ALA A 46 2.49 -4.85 -1.26
C ALA A 46 1.26 -3.94 -1.24
N GLY A 47 1.11 -3.15 -0.20
CA GLY A 47 0.01 -2.23 0.00
C GLY A 47 0.52 -0.90 0.53
N LEU A 48 0.06 0.19 -0.07
CA LEU A 48 0.48 1.54 0.29
C LEU A 48 -0.70 2.31 0.82
N GLU A 49 -0.46 3.04 1.90
CA GLU A 49 -1.49 3.80 2.57
C GLU A 49 -0.97 5.18 3.00
N TYR A 50 -1.89 6.14 3.05
CA TYR A 50 -1.66 7.45 3.66
C TYR A 50 -0.40 8.20 3.16
N SER A 51 -0.11 8.10 1.86
CA SER A 51 1.05 8.69 1.17
C SER A 51 2.43 8.11 1.51
N GLN A 52 2.57 7.38 2.62
CA GLN A 52 3.88 7.17 3.23
C GLN A 52 4.04 5.85 3.99
N GLU A 53 2.98 5.05 4.08
CA GLU A 53 2.99 3.76 4.76
C GLU A 53 3.17 2.64 3.74
N CYS A 54 3.86 1.58 4.16
CA CYS A 54 4.05 0.36 3.40
C CYS A 54 3.64 -0.84 4.25
N TRP A 55 2.74 -1.65 3.71
CA TRP A 55 2.17 -2.81 4.35
C TRP A 55 2.30 -4.02 3.43
N CYS A 56 2.60 -5.19 3.98
CA CYS A 56 2.94 -6.39 3.24
C CYS A 56 2.18 -7.61 3.75
N GLY A 57 1.94 -8.56 2.84
CA GLY A 57 1.34 -9.84 3.18
C GLY A 57 1.27 -10.80 2.00
N ASN A 58 0.65 -11.97 2.22
CA ASN A 58 0.43 -12.96 1.16
C ASN A 58 -1.04 -13.13 0.77
N SER A 59 -1.92 -12.52 1.54
CA SER A 59 -3.37 -12.47 1.35
C SER A 59 -3.92 -11.25 2.09
N PHE A 60 -5.07 -10.73 1.64
CA PHE A 60 -5.82 -9.75 2.41
C PHE A 60 -6.53 -10.43 3.57
N VAL A 61 -6.46 -9.83 4.76
CA VAL A 61 -7.11 -10.29 5.99
C VAL A 61 -8.01 -9.20 6.57
N ASN A 62 -8.67 -9.46 7.70
CA ASN A 62 -9.43 -8.46 8.46
C ASN A 62 -10.49 -7.68 7.64
N GLY A 63 -11.05 -8.31 6.61
CA GLY A 63 -12.07 -7.67 5.75
C GLY A 63 -11.50 -6.73 4.68
N GLY A 64 -10.21 -6.83 4.34
CA GLY A 64 -9.62 -6.13 3.20
C GLY A 64 -10.29 -6.52 1.88
N ALA A 65 -11.25 -5.70 1.44
CA ALA A 65 -12.07 -5.94 0.26
C ALA A 65 -11.71 -4.96 -0.86
N TYR A 66 -11.76 -5.42 -2.11
CA TYR A 66 -11.61 -4.57 -3.27
C TYR A 66 -12.74 -3.53 -3.31
N VAL A 67 -12.37 -2.25 -3.42
CA VAL A 67 -13.32 -1.11 -3.46
C VAL A 67 -13.27 -0.33 -4.77
N GLY A 68 -12.39 -0.70 -5.70
CA GLY A 68 -12.32 -0.12 -7.04
C GLY A 68 -10.88 0.12 -7.51
N ALA A 69 -10.75 0.68 -8.71
CA ALA A 69 -9.45 1.11 -9.22
C ALA A 69 -8.89 2.29 -8.43
N ASP A 70 -7.56 2.47 -8.46
CA ASP A 70 -6.91 3.67 -7.95
C ASP A 70 -7.48 4.94 -8.63
N GLY A 71 -7.46 6.08 -7.94
CA GLY A 71 -7.99 7.34 -8.44
C GLY A 71 -9.49 7.57 -8.18
N THR A 72 -10.33 6.52 -8.20
CA THR A 72 -11.80 6.65 -8.07
C THR A 72 -12.38 6.10 -6.77
N SER A 73 -11.59 5.36 -5.98
CA SER A 73 -12.05 4.56 -4.84
C SER A 73 -11.51 5.03 -3.46
N GLY A 74 -10.85 6.19 -3.45
CA GLY A 74 -10.23 6.78 -2.27
C GLY A 74 -8.72 6.54 -2.16
N CYS A 75 -8.15 5.63 -2.96
CA CYS A 75 -6.71 5.58 -3.19
C CYS A 75 -6.31 6.70 -4.15
N VAL A 76 -6.10 7.90 -3.61
CA VAL A 76 -5.84 9.13 -4.39
C VAL A 76 -4.67 9.96 -3.83
N MET A 77 -4.11 9.56 -2.68
CA MET A 77 -3.06 10.31 -2.02
C MET A 77 -1.73 10.06 -2.73
N ALA A 78 -1.07 11.14 -3.13
CA ALA A 78 0.22 11.07 -3.79
C ALA A 78 1.30 10.55 -2.83
N CYS A 79 2.26 9.78 -3.35
CA CYS A 79 3.40 9.31 -2.56
C CYS A 79 4.28 10.48 -2.10
N LYS A 80 4.84 10.40 -0.88
CA LYS A 80 5.73 11.45 -0.35
C LYS A 80 7.04 11.59 -1.14
N GLY A 81 7.62 10.47 -1.58
CA GLY A 81 8.85 10.43 -2.35
C GLY A 81 8.66 10.67 -3.84
N ASN A 82 7.45 10.49 -4.37
CA ASN A 82 7.12 10.76 -5.76
C ASN A 82 5.66 11.19 -5.94
N SER A 83 5.41 12.48 -6.14
CA SER A 83 4.05 13.02 -6.26
C SER A 83 3.30 12.62 -7.55
N LYS A 84 3.95 11.90 -8.47
CA LYS A 84 3.33 11.36 -9.69
C LYS A 84 2.71 9.97 -9.50
N GLU A 85 2.94 9.37 -8.34
CA GLU A 85 2.45 8.05 -7.97
C GLU A 85 1.38 8.15 -6.88
N VAL A 86 0.51 7.14 -6.82
CA VAL A 86 -0.55 7.03 -5.81
C VAL A 86 -0.13 6.01 -4.74
N CYS A 87 -0.14 6.45 -3.48
CA CYS A 87 0.21 5.68 -2.29
C CYS A 87 -1.00 5.56 -1.35
N GLY A 88 -2.10 5.03 -1.88
CA GLY A 88 -3.32 4.75 -1.13
C GLY A 88 -4.12 6.00 -0.73
N GLY A 89 -4.77 5.94 0.42
CA GLY A 89 -5.61 6.98 0.99
C GLY A 89 -5.83 6.76 2.48
N SER A 90 -6.79 7.47 3.08
CA SER A 90 -7.19 7.21 4.47
C SER A 90 -8.07 5.96 4.56
N ASN A 91 -7.63 4.92 5.27
CA ASN A 91 -8.29 3.61 5.35
C ASN A 91 -8.48 2.99 3.95
N ARG A 92 -7.54 3.25 3.05
CA ARG A 92 -7.58 2.87 1.63
C ARG A 92 -6.18 2.43 1.19
N LEU A 93 -6.05 1.13 0.94
CA LEU A 93 -4.79 0.49 0.62
C LEU A 93 -4.67 0.30 -0.90
N GLY A 94 -3.74 1.01 -1.53
CA GLY A 94 -3.38 0.75 -2.92
C GLY A 94 -2.52 -0.50 -2.99
N ALA A 95 -2.99 -1.59 -3.61
CA ALA A 95 -2.37 -2.91 -3.48
C ALA A 95 -1.86 -3.48 -4.80
N TRP A 96 -0.69 -4.13 -4.76
CA TRP A 96 -0.01 -4.72 -5.91
C TRP A 96 0.47 -6.15 -5.63
N LYS A 97 0.57 -7.00 -6.67
CA LYS A 97 1.09 -8.39 -6.61
C LYS A 97 1.99 -8.73 -7.80
#